data_AF-A0A5J9TF33-F1
#
_entry.id   AF-A0A5J9TF33-F1
#
_cell.length_a   1.000
_cell.length_b   1.000
_cell.length_c   1.000
_cell.angle_alpha   90.00
_cell.angle_beta   90.00
_cell.angle_gamma   90.00
#
_symmetry.space_group_name_H-M   'P 1'
#
loop_
_entity.id
_entity.type
_entity.pdbx_description
1 polymer ?
#
loop_
_entity_poly.entity_id
_entity_poly.type
_entity_poly.pdbx_seq_one_letter_code
_entity_poly.pdbx_strand_id
1 'polypeptide(L)'
;MALTRGCLPVAAVLLALLCAAEAAVRELKVGYYAETCPHAEDIVRATMARAQAREARSVASVMRLQFHDCFVNTGGPSWEVRLGREDSLRYS
;
A
#
# COMPACT_ATOMS: atom_id res chain seq x y z
N MET A 1 12.54 41.72 -26.79
CA MET A 1 11.50 40.73 -27.17
C MET A 1 12.05 39.30 -27.34
N ALA A 2 13.12 38.92 -26.63
CA ALA A 2 13.66 37.55 -26.64
C ALA A 2 13.33 36.75 -25.37
N LEU A 3 12.96 37.43 -24.28
CA LEU A 3 12.66 36.79 -22.99
C LEU A 3 11.34 35.98 -22.99
N THR A 4 10.40 36.28 -23.90
CA THR A 4 9.10 35.57 -23.96
C THR A 4 9.18 34.21 -24.67
N ARG A 5 10.15 34.00 -25.57
CA ARG A 5 10.30 32.75 -26.34
C ARG A 5 10.98 31.62 -25.55
N GLY A 6 11.90 31.97 -24.65
CA GLY A 6 12.56 30.99 -23.77
C GLY A 6 11.73 30.61 -22.53
N CYS A 7 10.78 31.46 -22.13
CA CYS A 7 9.94 31.22 -20.96
C CYS A 7 8.80 30.22 -21.23
N LEU A 8 8.27 30.18 -22.45
CA LEU A 8 7.23 29.23 -22.88
C LEU A 8 7.63 27.75 -22.74
N PRO A 9 8.78 27.27 -23.26
CA PRO A 9 9.16 25.86 -23.15
C PRO A 9 9.49 25.49 -21.71
N VAL A 10 10.09 26.41 -20.94
CA VAL A 10 10.40 26.18 -19.52
C VAL A 10 9.12 26.05 -18.69
N ALA A 11 8.13 26.91 -18.91
CA ALA A 11 6.82 26.80 -18.27
C ALA A 11 6.08 25.51 -18.66
N ALA A 12 6.16 25.09 -19.94
CA ALA A 12 5.56 23.85 -20.41
C ALA A 12 6.23 22.60 -19.82
N VAL A 13 7.56 22.61 -19.69
CA VAL A 13 8.32 21.52 -19.04
C VAL A 13 8.00 21.46 -17.54
N LEU A 14 7.94 22.61 -16.86
CA LEU A 14 7.53 22.69 -15.45
C LEU A 14 6.11 22.15 -15.24
N LEU A 15 5.15 22.53 -16.11
CA LEU A 15 3.77 22.05 -16.05
C LEU A 15 3.68 20.54 -16.33
N ALA A 16 4.45 20.01 -17.27
CA ALA A 16 4.51 18.58 -17.54
C ALA A 16 5.13 17.78 -16.37
N LEU A 17 6.17 18.32 -15.72
CA LEU A 17 6.76 17.75 -14.51
C LEU A 17 5.78 17.76 -13.33
N LEU A 18 4.98 18.83 -13.19
CA LEU A 18 3.91 18.94 -12.19
C LEU A 18 2.78 17.92 -12.43
N CYS A 19 2.37 17.69 -13.68
CA CYS A 19 1.36 16.66 -14.02
C CYS A 19 1.89 15.22 -13.82
N ALA A 20 3.18 14.97 -14.02
CA ALA A 20 3.76 13.66 -13.77
C ALA A 20 3.93 13.35 -12.26
N ALA A 21 3.81 14.36 -11.40
CA ALA A 21 3.93 14.24 -9.95
C ALA A 21 2.63 13.77 -9.26
N GLU A 22 1.54 13.60 -10.01
CA GLU A 22 0.37 12.86 -9.51
C GLU A 22 0.74 11.38 -9.40
N ALA A 23 1.35 11.04 -8.26
CA ALA A 23 1.47 9.67 -7.81
C ALA A 23 0.06 9.09 -7.77
N ALA A 24 -0.25 8.24 -8.76
CA ALA A 24 -1.52 7.58 -8.85
C ALA A 24 -1.75 6.77 -7.58
N VAL A 25 -2.61 7.26 -6.69
CA VAL A 25 -3.24 6.44 -5.66
C VAL A 25 -4.08 5.44 -6.43
N ARG A 26 -3.53 4.26 -6.68
CA ARG A 26 -4.26 3.17 -7.32
C ARG A 26 -5.32 2.71 -6.34
N GLU A 27 -6.55 3.14 -6.60
CA GLU A 27 -7.72 2.71 -5.85
C GLU A 27 -7.83 1.18 -5.87
N LEU A 28 -8.13 0.60 -4.71
CA LEU A 28 -8.26 -0.85 -4.59
C LEU A 28 -9.54 -1.29 -5.31
N LYS A 29 -9.42 -2.28 -6.21
CA LYS A 29 -10.55 -2.79 -7.00
C LYS A 29 -10.86 -4.24 -6.64
N VAL A 30 -12.12 -4.53 -6.30
CA VAL A 30 -12.61 -5.90 -6.13
C VAL A 30 -12.53 -6.65 -7.46
N GLY A 31 -12.02 -7.88 -7.46
CA GLY A 31 -11.80 -8.66 -8.68
C GLY A 31 -10.62 -8.15 -9.52
N TYR A 32 -9.61 -7.52 -8.90
CA TYR A 32 -8.40 -7.06 -9.60
C TYR A 32 -7.76 -8.16 -10.46
N TYR A 33 -7.81 -9.42 -10.01
CA TYR A 33 -7.23 -10.57 -10.69
C TYR A 33 -8.18 -11.30 -11.65
N ALA A 34 -9.40 -10.80 -11.90
CA ALA A 34 -10.40 -11.51 -12.70
C ALA A 34 -9.88 -11.97 -14.08
N GLU A 35 -9.12 -11.12 -14.77
CA GLU A 35 -8.61 -11.40 -16.11
C GLU A 35 -7.27 -12.17 -16.14
N THR A 36 -6.47 -12.05 -15.07
CA THR A 36 -5.11 -12.63 -15.03
C THR A 36 -5.06 -13.95 -14.27
N CYS A 37 -5.83 -14.06 -13.18
CA CYS A 37 -5.96 -15.24 -12.36
C CYS A 37 -7.36 -15.26 -11.71
N PRO A 38 -8.40 -15.72 -12.43
CA PRO A 38 -9.79 -15.63 -11.97
C PRO A 38 -10.05 -16.42 -10.68
N HIS A 39 -9.26 -17.45 -10.40
CA HIS A 39 -9.41 -18.29 -9.21
C HIS A 39 -8.53 -17.86 -8.03
N ALA A 40 -7.86 -16.71 -8.10
CA ALA A 40 -6.95 -16.27 -7.04
C ALA A 40 -7.63 -16.21 -5.66
N GLU A 41 -8.80 -15.58 -5.58
CA GLU A 41 -9.54 -15.42 -4.32
C GLU A 41 -10.02 -16.78 -3.77
N ASP A 42 -10.45 -17.68 -4.65
CA ASP A 42 -10.89 -19.04 -4.28
C ASP A 42 -9.75 -19.89 -3.73
N ILE A 43 -8.58 -19.84 -4.38
CA ILE A 43 -7.39 -20.57 -3.96
C ILE A 43 -6.95 -20.11 -2.57
N VAL A 44 -6.92 -18.79 -2.33
CA VAL A 44 -6.58 -18.23 -1.01
C VAL A 44 -7.58 -18.67 0.04
N ARG A 45 -8.89 -18.58 -0.25
CA ARG A 45 -9.96 -19.01 0.67
C ARG A 45 -9.83 -20.48 1.03
N ALA A 46 -9.64 -21.36 0.05
CA ALA A 46 -9.49 -22.79 0.26
C ALA A 46 -8.22 -23.11 1.08
N THR A 47 -7.13 -22.42 0.81
CA THR A 47 -5.87 -22.60 1.54
C THR A 47 -6.00 -22.18 3.00
N MET A 48 -6.63 -21.03 3.26
CA MET A 48 -6.89 -20.55 4.62
C MET A 48 -7.84 -21.48 5.38
N ALA A 49 -8.90 -22.00 4.73
CA ALA A 49 -9.80 -22.97 5.35
C ALA A 49 -9.07 -24.27 5.76
N ARG A 50 -8.18 -24.77 4.90
CA ARG A 50 -7.33 -25.94 5.22
C ARG A 50 -6.37 -25.65 6.37
N ALA A 51 -5.76 -24.46 6.40
CA ALA A 51 -4.87 -24.06 7.49
C ALA A 51 -5.62 -23.97 8.82
N GLN A 52 -6.82 -23.37 8.82
CA GLN A 52 -7.68 -23.26 9.99
C GLN A 52 -8.10 -24.62 10.52
N ALA A 53 -8.46 -25.56 9.63
CA ALA A 53 -8.86 -26.91 10.00
C ALA A 53 -7.70 -27.69 10.67
N ARG A 54 -6.46 -27.42 10.29
CA ARG A 54 -5.26 -28.00 10.93
C ARG A 54 -4.95 -27.32 12.26
N GLU A 55 -5.03 -26.00 12.30
CA GLU A 55 -4.78 -25.21 13.50
C GLU A 55 -5.66 -23.95 13.48
N ALA A 56 -6.61 -23.86 14.43
CA ALA A 56 -7.56 -22.74 14.48
C ALA A 56 -6.87 -21.37 14.65
N ARG A 57 -5.70 -21.34 15.31
CA ARG A 57 -4.91 -20.12 15.54
C ARG A 57 -4.32 -19.54 14.25
N SER A 58 -4.16 -20.33 13.18
CA SER A 58 -3.51 -19.90 11.94
C SER A 58 -4.13 -18.63 11.32
N VAL A 59 -5.46 -18.52 11.33
CA VAL A 59 -6.18 -17.34 10.81
C VAL A 59 -5.81 -16.07 11.61
N ALA A 60 -5.73 -16.18 12.94
CA ALA A 60 -5.33 -15.07 13.79
C ALA A 60 -3.88 -14.65 13.55
N SER A 61 -2.98 -15.62 13.32
CA SER A 61 -1.57 -15.35 13.00
C SER A 61 -1.43 -14.61 11.67
N VAL A 62 -2.15 -15.02 10.62
CA VAL A 62 -2.13 -14.34 9.31
C VAL A 62 -2.71 -12.93 9.44
N MET A 63 -3.82 -12.76 10.15
CA MET A 63 -4.41 -11.44 10.38
C MET A 63 -3.44 -10.49 11.11
N ARG A 64 -2.74 -10.99 12.14
CA ARG A 64 -1.69 -10.21 12.82
C ARG A 64 -0.57 -9.81 11.89
N LEU A 65 -0.13 -10.69 10.99
CA LEU A 65 0.90 -10.39 10.01
C LEU A 65 0.47 -9.29 9.04
N GLN A 66 -0.75 -9.39 8.49
CA GLN A 66 -1.31 -8.36 7.61
C GLN A 66 -1.34 -6.98 8.30
N PHE A 67 -1.82 -6.92 9.54
CA PHE A 67 -1.82 -5.66 10.29
C PHE A 67 -0.42 -5.15 10.60
N HIS A 68 0.50 -6.03 10.97
CA HIS A 68 1.89 -5.66 11.24
C HIS A 68 2.54 -5.03 10.00
N ASP A 69 2.39 -5.65 8.82
CA ASP A 69 2.95 -5.14 7.57
C ASP A 69 2.32 -3.81 7.17
N CYS A 70 1.00 -3.67 7.34
CA CYS A 70 0.31 -2.40 7.13
C CYS A 70 0.85 -1.31 8.06
N PHE A 71 0.98 -1.56 9.37
CA PHE A 71 1.46 -0.54 10.30
C PHE A 71 2.90 -0.11 10.03
N VAL A 72 3.78 -1.03 9.64
CA VAL A 72 5.16 -0.69 9.24
C VAL A 72 5.15 0.18 7.98
N ASN A 73 4.32 -0.17 6.98
CA ASN A 73 4.29 0.54 5.70
C ASN A 73 3.55 1.88 5.75
N THR A 74 2.50 2.02 6.57
CA THR A 74 1.70 3.25 6.69
C THR A 74 2.14 4.14 7.84
N GLY A 75 3.22 3.80 8.55
CA GLY A 75 3.78 4.61 9.64
C GLY A 75 2.98 4.56 10.95
N GLY A 76 2.16 3.53 11.15
CA GLY A 76 1.34 3.40 12.34
C GLY A 76 0.00 4.15 12.24
N PRO A 77 -0.86 4.03 13.27
CA PRO A 77 -2.02 4.88 13.39
C PRO A 77 -1.60 6.32 13.76
N SER A 78 -2.49 7.30 13.55
CA SER A 78 -2.24 8.70 13.93
C SER A 78 -2.23 8.94 15.44
N TRP A 79 -2.54 7.93 16.25
CA TRP A 79 -2.57 7.99 17.71
C TRP A 79 -1.45 7.15 18.32
N GLU A 80 -1.04 7.53 19.53
CA GLU A 80 0.04 6.87 20.24
C GLU A 80 -0.36 5.44 20.66
N VAL A 81 0.38 4.45 20.17
CA VAL A 81 0.24 3.05 20.60
C VAL A 81 1.37 2.77 21.56
N ARG A 82 1.04 2.42 22.81
CA ARG A 82 2.04 1.91 23.76
C ARG A 82 2.58 0.57 23.28
N LEU A 83 3.64 0.62 22.48
CA LEU A 83 4.46 -0.54 22.21
C LEU A 83 5.10 -0.93 23.54
N GLY A 84 4.93 -2.17 23.99
CA GLY A 84 5.50 -2.69 25.25
C GLY A 84 7.04 -2.81 25.25
N ARG A 85 7.73 -1.94 24.51
CA ARG A 85 9.18 -1.83 24.41
C ARG A 85 9.54 -0.35 24.54
N GLU A 86 10.26 0.01 25.60
CA GLU A 86 10.51 1.39 26.01
C GLU A 86 11.53 2.15 25.12
N ASP A 87 12.04 1.54 24.06
CA ASP A 87 13.27 1.98 23.39
C ASP A 87 13.16 2.34 21.90
N SER A 88 11.98 2.35 21.29
CA SER A 88 11.83 2.73 19.87
C SER A 88 11.08 4.05 19.70
N LEU A 89 11.80 5.16 19.88
CA LEU A 89 11.30 6.53 19.62
C LEU A 89 11.60 7.05 18.20
N ARG A 90 12.04 6.22 17.24
CA ARG A 90 12.32 6.71 15.88
C ARG A 90 12.04 5.66 14.79
N TYR A 91 11.20 6.07 13.86
CA TYR A 91 11.14 5.58 12.48
C TYR A 91 12.37 6.14 11.74
N SER A 92 13.15 5.27 11.10
CA SER A 92 14.11 5.64 10.06
C SER A 92 13.59 5.13 8.73
#